data_AF-A0A966Q7G0-F1
#
_entry.id   AF-A0A966Q7G0-F1
#
_cell.length_a   1.000
_cell.length_b   1.000
_cell.length_c   1.000
_cell.angle_alpha   90.00
_cell.angle_beta   90.00
_cell.angle_gamma   90.00
#
_symmetry.space_group_name_H-M   'P 1'
#
loop_
_entity.id
_entity.type
_entity.pdbx_description
1 polymer ?
#
loop_
_entity_poly.entity_id
_entity_poly.type
_entity_poly.pdbx_seq_one_letter_code
_entity_poly.pdbx_strand_id
1 'polypeptide(L)'
;MLRIRLVEEAIAEAYPRQEMRCPVHLSIGQEAVAAGTAAALARADLAMSGHRSHAHYLAKGGDLRKMIAELMGRQNGCCRGRGGSMHLIDRSVGFMGAVPIVGSTIPIAVGLAFAEKLRGQTRVTAAFLGEAATEEGVFHESANFASLHRLPVLFVCENNLYSVYSPMAVRQPAHRAVFEVASAPVIPFSEHGMSITRSPPNSSRRPEVVPKNPFGSGIPRPIKRTDSSCLIASRKPSRIASA
;
A
#
# COMPACT_ATOMS: atom_id res chain seq x y z
N MET A 1 8.27 11.08 8.79
CA MET A 1 8.21 11.91 7.57
C MET A 1 9.54 12.61 7.30
N LEU A 2 10.01 13.54 8.14
CA LEU A 2 11.26 14.28 7.89
C LEU A 2 12.49 13.40 7.59
N ARG A 3 12.71 12.33 8.36
CA ARG A 3 13.78 11.35 8.11
C ARG A 3 13.73 10.76 6.69
N ILE A 4 12.54 10.45 6.18
CA ILE A 4 12.38 9.87 4.83
C ILE A 4 12.76 10.93 3.80
N ARG A 5 12.21 12.14 3.93
CA ARG A 5 12.48 13.28 3.05
C ARG A 5 13.97 13.57 2.91
N LEU A 6 14.67 13.75 4.04
CA LEU A 6 16.10 14.07 4.05
C LEU A 6 16.96 12.95 3.45
N VAL A 7 16.59 11.69 3.70
CA VAL A 7 17.31 10.55 3.10
C VAL A 7 17.14 10.53 1.59
N GLU A 8 15.92 10.72 1.08
CA GLU A 8 15.68 10.71 -0.37
C GLU A 8 16.27 11.94 -1.08
N GLU A 9 16.28 13.12 -0.46
CA GLU A 9 16.98 14.30 -0.96
C GLU A 9 18.49 14.06 -1.03
N ALA A 10 19.09 13.45 0.00
CA ALA A 10 20.51 13.07 -0.03
C ALA A 10 20.81 12.00 -1.09
N ILE A 11 19.90 11.04 -1.32
CA ILE A 11 20.01 10.08 -2.42
C ILE A 11 19.96 10.81 -3.76
N ALA A 12 19.04 11.77 -3.94
CA ALA A 12 18.90 12.54 -5.17
C ALA A 12 20.16 13.35 -5.48
N GLU A 13 20.74 14.01 -4.47
CA GLU A 13 22.00 14.76 -4.59
C GLU A 13 23.19 13.84 -4.91
N ALA A 14 23.20 12.62 -4.37
CA ALA A 14 24.24 11.64 -4.60
C ALA A 14 24.14 10.93 -5.97
N TYR A 15 22.94 10.82 -6.53
CA TYR A 15 22.67 10.00 -7.72
C TYR A 15 23.50 10.39 -8.97
N PRO A 16 23.75 11.69 -9.25
CA PRO A 16 24.63 12.10 -10.35
C PRO A 16 26.06 11.57 -10.27
N ARG A 17 26.54 11.13 -9.09
CA ARG A 17 27.86 10.53 -8.92
C ARG A 17 27.99 9.13 -9.56
N GLN A 18 26.88 8.53 -10.01
CA GLN A 18 26.86 7.21 -10.68
C GLN A 18 27.44 6.05 -9.84
N GLU A 19 27.44 6.19 -8.51
CA GLU A 19 27.88 5.13 -7.58
C GLU A 19 26.76 4.12 -7.27
N MET A 20 25.50 4.50 -7.49
CA MET A 20 24.34 3.62 -7.32
C MET A 20 24.19 2.69 -8.51
N ARG A 21 23.99 1.39 -8.26
CA ARG A 21 24.02 0.36 -9.32
C ARG A 21 22.74 0.26 -10.15
N CYS A 22 21.63 0.80 -9.67
CA CYS A 22 20.33 0.72 -10.32
C CYS A 22 19.61 2.08 -10.28
N PRO A 23 18.65 2.32 -11.20
CA PRO A 23 17.82 3.52 -11.16
C PRO A 23 17.12 3.68 -9.81
N VAL A 24 17.15 4.92 -9.29
CA VAL A 24 16.46 5.27 -8.05
C VAL A 24 15.08 5.84 -8.35
N HIS A 25 14.08 5.39 -7.59
CA HIS A 25 12.70 5.87 -7.70
C HIS A 25 12.28 6.45 -6.36
N LEU A 26 12.24 7.78 -6.30
CA LEU A 26 11.98 8.49 -5.06
C LEU A 26 10.48 8.62 -4.80
N SER A 27 10.14 8.61 -3.52
CA SER A 27 8.79 8.82 -2.95
C SER A 27 8.62 10.21 -2.32
N ILE A 28 9.45 11.17 -2.73
CA ILE A 28 9.39 12.57 -2.27
C ILE A 28 7.98 13.14 -2.53
N GLY A 29 7.33 13.63 -1.47
CA GLY A 29 5.94 14.11 -1.49
C GLY A 29 4.88 13.06 -1.12
N GLN A 30 5.27 11.79 -0.93
CA GLN A 30 4.40 10.67 -0.54
C GLN A 30 4.75 10.09 0.85
N GLU A 31 5.64 10.74 1.61
CA GLU A 31 6.17 10.27 2.88
C GLU A 31 5.09 10.07 3.95
N ALA A 32 4.01 10.85 3.87
CA ALA A 32 2.88 10.79 4.79
C ALA A 32 2.13 9.46 4.68
N VAL A 33 1.98 8.92 3.47
CA VAL A 33 1.28 7.63 3.25
C VAL A 33 2.09 6.51 3.90
N ALA A 34 3.39 6.45 3.63
CA ALA A 34 4.28 5.48 4.23
C ALA A 34 4.32 5.58 5.77
N ALA A 35 4.53 6.79 6.29
CA ALA A 35 4.66 7.02 7.74
C ALA A 35 3.37 6.72 8.49
N GLY A 36 2.22 7.18 7.98
CA GLY A 36 0.94 6.94 8.64
C GLY A 36 0.50 5.47 8.53
N THR A 37 0.78 4.79 7.40
CA THR A 37 0.48 3.36 7.26
C THR A 37 1.30 2.57 8.27
N ALA A 38 2.61 2.81 8.33
CA ALA A 38 3.49 2.11 9.25
C ALA A 38 3.13 2.37 10.73
N ALA A 39 2.64 3.57 11.07
CA ALA A 39 2.19 3.88 12.43
C ALA A 39 0.92 3.11 12.83
N ALA A 40 0.06 2.75 11.86
CA ALA A 40 -1.15 1.96 12.10
C ALA A 40 -0.89 0.45 12.10
N LEU A 41 0.18 -0.01 11.46
CA LEU A 41 0.58 -1.42 11.41
C LEU A 41 1.34 -1.83 12.68
N ALA A 42 1.13 -3.08 13.12
CA ALA A 42 2.01 -3.70 14.09
C ALA A 42 3.38 -3.99 13.46
N ARG A 43 4.43 -4.08 14.27
CA ARG A 43 5.77 -4.44 13.76
C ARG A 43 5.77 -5.80 13.04
N ALA A 44 4.97 -6.74 13.51
CA ALA A 44 4.84 -8.07 12.93
C ALA A 44 4.03 -8.08 11.62
N ASP A 45 3.21 -7.07 11.35
CA ASP A 45 2.45 -6.98 10.11
C ASP A 45 3.39 -6.85 8.91
N LEU A 46 2.95 -7.44 7.81
CA LEU A 46 3.75 -7.59 6.59
C LEU A 46 3.51 -6.40 5.66
N ALA A 47 4.53 -6.06 4.87
CA ALA A 47 4.45 -5.03 3.86
C ALA A 47 5.14 -5.48 2.57
N MET A 48 4.47 -5.23 1.44
CA MET A 48 4.96 -5.37 0.09
C MET A 48 4.85 -4.02 -0.62
N SER A 49 5.87 -3.63 -1.37
CA SER A 49 5.93 -2.32 -2.03
C SER A 49 6.17 -2.43 -3.54
N GLY A 50 5.81 -1.37 -4.27
CA GLY A 50 6.26 -1.13 -5.66
C GLY A 50 7.67 -0.54 -5.73
N HIS A 51 8.05 -0.01 -6.89
CA HIS A 51 9.38 0.57 -7.18
C HIS A 51 9.76 1.77 -6.28
N ARG A 52 8.79 2.60 -5.83
CA ARG A 52 9.02 3.75 -4.91
C ARG A 52 9.09 3.29 -3.45
N SER A 53 10.00 2.39 -3.15
CA SER A 53 9.94 1.59 -1.93
C SER A 53 10.63 2.20 -0.71
N HIS A 54 11.48 3.22 -0.88
CA HIS A 54 12.32 3.74 0.20
C HIS A 54 11.50 4.24 1.39
N ALA A 55 10.45 5.02 1.16
CA ALA A 55 9.58 5.50 2.23
C ALA A 55 8.93 4.34 2.99
N HIS A 56 8.39 3.34 2.29
CA HIS A 56 7.75 2.17 2.91
C HIS A 56 8.74 1.34 3.73
N TYR A 57 9.94 1.11 3.19
CA TYR A 57 11.03 0.39 3.85
C TYR A 57 11.46 1.10 5.15
N LEU A 58 11.76 2.40 5.07
CA LEU A 58 12.18 3.19 6.22
C LEU A 58 11.07 3.35 7.25
N ALA A 59 9.82 3.54 6.82
CA ALA A 59 8.67 3.70 7.71
C ALA A 59 8.37 2.42 8.50
N LYS A 60 8.51 1.23 7.89
CA LYS A 60 8.39 -0.05 8.61
C LYS A 60 9.55 -0.31 9.58
N GLY A 61 10.61 0.49 9.54
CA GLY A 61 11.74 0.40 10.46
C GLY A 61 12.99 -0.24 9.84
N GLY A 62 13.05 -0.37 8.52
CA GLY A 62 14.21 -0.92 7.83
C GLY A 62 15.50 -0.15 8.13
N ASP A 63 16.62 -0.88 8.09
CA ASP A 63 17.93 -0.33 8.40
C ASP A 63 18.43 0.59 7.28
N LEU A 64 18.61 1.87 7.60
CA LEU A 64 19.07 2.89 6.66
C LEU A 64 20.46 2.58 6.08
N ARG A 65 21.40 2.10 6.89
CA ARG A 65 22.77 1.80 6.43
C ARG A 65 22.75 0.64 5.45
N LYS A 66 21.99 -0.41 5.76
CA LYS A 66 21.80 -1.55 4.85
C LYS A 66 21.08 -1.16 3.56
N MET A 67 20.08 -0.27 3.64
CA MET A 67 19.42 0.26 2.44
C MET A 67 20.41 1.00 1.56
N ILE A 68 21.18 1.95 2.09
CA ILE A 68 22.18 2.69 1.31
C ILE A 68 23.26 1.75 0.75
N ALA A 69 23.75 0.80 1.56
CA ALA A 69 24.67 -0.24 1.09
C ALA A 69 24.08 -1.06 -0.06
N GLU A 70 22.78 -1.36 -0.02
CA GLU A 70 22.08 -2.07 -1.10
C GLU A 70 22.03 -1.25 -2.39
N LEU A 71 21.68 0.05 -2.30
CA LEU A 71 21.69 0.97 -3.45
C LEU A 71 23.09 1.08 -4.10
N MET A 72 24.15 1.01 -3.28
CA MET A 72 25.55 1.02 -3.71
C MET A 72 26.04 -0.36 -4.23
N GLY A 73 25.20 -1.39 -4.20
CA GLY A 73 25.57 -2.76 -4.62
C GLY A 73 26.56 -3.45 -3.69
N ARG A 74 26.60 -3.09 -2.40
CA ARG A 74 27.54 -3.65 -1.42
C ARG A 74 26.99 -4.93 -0.78
N GLN A 75 27.87 -5.86 -0.45
CA GLN A 75 27.52 -7.17 0.13
C GLN A 75 26.82 -7.07 1.48
N ASN A 76 27.05 -5.99 2.24
CA ASN A 76 26.38 -5.72 3.51
C ASN A 76 25.02 -5.00 3.35
N GLY A 77 24.52 -4.86 2.12
CA GLY A 77 23.17 -4.38 1.84
C GLY A 77 22.09 -5.35 2.33
N CYS A 78 20.85 -4.87 2.43
CA CYS A 78 19.72 -5.67 2.96
C CYS A 78 19.41 -6.93 2.12
N CYS A 79 19.81 -6.93 0.84
CA CYS A 79 19.68 -8.04 -0.11
C CYS A 79 21.05 -8.45 -0.70
N ARG A 80 22.15 -8.18 0.02
CA ARG A 80 23.54 -8.47 -0.37
C ARG A 80 23.98 -7.76 -1.66
N GLY A 81 23.45 -6.58 -1.93
CA GLY A 81 23.84 -5.73 -3.05
C GLY A 81 23.27 -6.18 -4.41
N ARG A 82 22.28 -7.07 -4.41
CA ARG A 82 21.68 -7.64 -5.63
C ARG A 82 20.34 -7.01 -6.01
N GLY A 83 19.66 -6.40 -5.05
CA GLY A 83 18.33 -5.84 -5.22
C GLY A 83 18.31 -4.36 -5.64
N GLY A 84 19.36 -3.61 -5.30
CA GLY A 84 19.45 -2.18 -5.59
C GLY A 84 18.29 -1.38 -4.97
N SER A 85 17.90 -0.28 -5.63
CA SER A 85 16.86 0.64 -5.14
C SER A 85 15.43 0.07 -5.15
N MET A 86 15.14 -0.89 -6.02
CA MET A 86 13.78 -1.35 -6.28
C MET A 86 13.41 -2.71 -5.67
N HIS A 87 14.38 -3.46 -5.13
CA HIS A 87 14.15 -4.79 -4.53
C HIS A 87 14.64 -4.86 -3.09
N LEU A 88 14.26 -3.88 -2.27
CA LEU A 88 14.57 -3.87 -0.84
C LEU A 88 13.78 -4.95 -0.08
N ILE A 89 14.42 -5.64 0.85
CA ILE A 89 13.82 -6.66 1.73
C ILE A 89 14.38 -6.47 3.14
N ASP A 90 13.53 -6.46 4.16
CA ASP A 90 13.93 -6.56 5.56
C ASP A 90 12.85 -7.29 6.37
N ARG A 91 13.01 -8.61 6.45
CA ARG A 91 12.07 -9.51 7.13
C ARG A 91 12.00 -9.26 8.64
N SER A 92 13.03 -8.65 9.24
CA SER A 92 13.06 -8.36 10.69
C SER A 92 12.06 -7.28 11.12
N VAL A 93 11.56 -6.52 10.14
CA VAL A 93 10.56 -5.46 10.31
C VAL A 93 9.30 -5.72 9.49
N GLY A 94 9.11 -6.95 9.00
CA GLY A 94 7.97 -7.34 8.18
C GLY A 94 7.95 -6.73 6.78
N PHE A 95 9.05 -6.13 6.30
CA PHE A 95 9.14 -5.65 4.93
C PHE A 95 9.54 -6.80 4.01
N MET A 96 8.56 -7.44 3.40
CA MET A 96 8.70 -8.71 2.70
C MET A 96 9.31 -8.56 1.31
N GLY A 97 9.17 -7.38 0.70
CA GLY A 97 9.87 -7.06 -0.53
C GLY A 97 9.31 -5.83 -1.24
N ALA A 98 10.13 -5.33 -2.15
CA ALA A 98 9.72 -4.40 -3.19
C ALA A 98 9.90 -5.04 -4.57
N VAL A 99 8.95 -4.79 -5.47
CA VAL A 99 8.97 -5.31 -6.84
C VAL A 99 8.66 -4.15 -7.80
N PRO A 100 9.49 -3.92 -8.84
CA PRO A 100 9.29 -2.79 -9.74
C PRO A 100 8.25 -3.02 -10.83
N ILE A 101 7.96 -4.29 -11.15
CA ILE A 101 6.93 -4.63 -12.13
C ILE A 101 5.58 -4.15 -11.61
N VAL A 102 4.95 -3.26 -12.37
CA VAL A 102 3.64 -2.69 -12.02
C VAL A 102 2.63 -3.80 -11.85
N GLY A 103 1.73 -3.66 -10.87
CA GLY A 103 0.74 -4.67 -10.52
C GLY A 103 1.28 -5.91 -9.77
N SER A 104 2.53 -6.33 -9.99
CA SER A 104 3.06 -7.61 -9.46
C SER A 104 3.10 -7.70 -7.94
N THR A 105 3.25 -6.57 -7.25
CA THR A 105 3.23 -6.50 -5.77
C THR A 105 1.89 -6.98 -5.19
N ILE A 106 0.79 -6.76 -5.91
CA ILE A 106 -0.59 -7.01 -5.47
C ILE A 106 -0.85 -8.51 -5.21
N PRO A 107 -0.70 -9.42 -6.20
CA PRO A 107 -0.96 -10.84 -5.98
C PRO A 107 0.03 -11.46 -4.98
N ILE A 108 1.27 -10.96 -4.92
CA ILE A 108 2.27 -11.44 -3.95
C ILE A 108 1.81 -11.10 -2.52
N ALA A 109 1.33 -9.87 -2.29
CA ALA A 109 0.81 -9.46 -0.98
C ALA A 109 -0.44 -10.28 -0.57
N VAL A 110 -1.34 -10.54 -1.52
CA VAL A 110 -2.51 -11.40 -1.32
C VAL A 110 -2.10 -12.83 -0.96
N GLY A 111 -1.12 -13.39 -1.67
CA GLY A 111 -0.54 -14.71 -1.37
C GLY A 111 0.11 -14.77 0.02
N LEU A 112 0.81 -13.71 0.43
CA LEU A 112 1.39 -13.62 1.78
C LEU A 112 0.30 -13.60 2.86
N ALA A 113 -0.77 -12.82 2.68
CA ALA A 113 -1.89 -12.81 3.62
C ALA A 113 -2.60 -14.17 3.68
N PHE A 114 -2.72 -14.86 2.54
CA PHE A 114 -3.28 -16.21 2.51
C PHE A 114 -2.39 -17.21 3.26
N ALA A 115 -1.08 -17.13 3.09
CA ALA A 115 -0.14 -17.96 3.82
C ALA A 115 -0.21 -17.71 5.35
N GLU A 116 -0.33 -16.46 5.80
CA GLU A 116 -0.53 -16.15 7.22
C GLU A 116 -1.85 -16.73 7.74
N LYS A 117 -2.94 -16.64 6.97
CA LYS A 117 -4.22 -17.25 7.32
C LYS A 117 -4.11 -18.77 7.46
N LEU A 118 -3.43 -19.45 6.54
CA LEU A 118 -3.20 -20.90 6.61
C LEU A 118 -2.36 -21.32 7.83
N ARG A 119 -1.48 -20.43 8.30
CA ARG A 119 -0.69 -20.61 9.54
C ARG A 119 -1.46 -20.24 10.82
N GLY A 120 -2.74 -19.87 10.72
CA GLY A 120 -3.54 -19.40 11.85
C GLY A 120 -3.05 -18.06 12.43
N GLN A 121 -2.28 -17.28 11.68
CA GLN A 121 -1.78 -15.98 12.10
C GLN A 121 -2.81 -14.89 11.78
N THR A 122 -2.91 -13.88 12.64
CA THR A 122 -3.86 -12.76 12.53
C THR A 122 -3.23 -11.48 11.98
N ARG A 123 -2.09 -11.60 11.28
CA ARG A 123 -1.33 -10.47 10.76
C ARG A 123 -2.01 -9.86 9.54
N VAL A 124 -1.87 -8.55 9.40
CA VAL A 124 -2.27 -7.81 8.20
C VAL A 124 -1.09 -7.76 7.22
N THR A 125 -1.37 -7.88 5.93
CA THR A 125 -0.40 -7.60 4.87
C THR A 125 -0.78 -6.32 4.14
N ALA A 126 0.07 -5.30 4.24
CA ALA A 126 -0.06 -4.08 3.45
C ALA A 126 0.56 -4.25 2.06
N ALA A 127 -0.19 -3.91 1.02
CA ALA A 127 0.25 -3.85 -0.37
C ALA A 127 0.26 -2.38 -0.80
N PHE A 128 1.45 -1.78 -0.92
CA PHE A 128 1.58 -0.42 -1.47
C PHE A 128 1.61 -0.48 -2.99
N LEU A 129 0.78 0.35 -3.63
CA LEU A 129 0.62 0.40 -5.08
C LEU A 129 0.31 1.83 -5.54
N GLY A 130 0.73 2.17 -6.75
CA GLY A 130 0.24 3.38 -7.41
C GLY A 130 -1.19 3.20 -7.92
N GLU A 131 -1.89 4.30 -8.18
CA GLU A 131 -3.23 4.29 -8.78
C GLU A 131 -3.25 3.59 -10.15
N ALA A 132 -2.21 3.72 -10.94
CA ALA A 132 -2.11 3.08 -12.25
C ALA A 132 -2.04 1.55 -12.13
N ALA A 133 -1.54 1.01 -11.02
CA ALA A 133 -1.55 -0.44 -10.80
C ALA A 133 -2.98 -0.99 -10.59
N THR A 134 -3.98 -0.13 -10.34
CA THR A 134 -5.40 -0.52 -10.30
C THR A 134 -6.02 -0.68 -11.70
N GLU A 135 -5.29 -0.30 -12.75
CA GLU A 135 -5.70 -0.50 -14.16
C GLU A 135 -5.26 -1.88 -14.69
N GLU A 136 -4.38 -2.57 -13.96
CA GLU A 136 -3.95 -3.93 -14.28
C GLU A 136 -5.04 -4.95 -13.90
N GLY A 137 -5.31 -5.92 -14.78
CA GLY A 137 -6.28 -6.99 -14.51
C GLY A 137 -5.99 -7.75 -13.21
N VAL A 138 -4.70 -7.90 -12.88
CA VAL A 138 -4.24 -8.58 -11.66
C VAL A 138 -4.75 -7.91 -10.38
N PHE A 139 -5.03 -6.60 -10.39
CA PHE A 139 -5.64 -5.92 -9.25
C PHE A 139 -7.03 -6.49 -8.96
N HIS A 140 -7.86 -6.60 -9.99
CA HIS A 140 -9.23 -7.08 -9.88
C HIS A 140 -9.29 -8.56 -9.45
N GLU A 141 -8.45 -9.39 -10.06
CA GLU A 141 -8.31 -10.81 -9.70
C GLU A 141 -7.88 -10.97 -8.23
N SER A 142 -6.86 -10.22 -7.81
CA SER A 142 -6.32 -10.27 -6.45
C SER A 142 -7.32 -9.75 -5.42
N ALA A 143 -8.02 -8.66 -5.71
CA ALA A 143 -9.05 -8.09 -4.85
C ALA A 143 -10.24 -9.06 -4.67
N ASN A 144 -10.69 -9.68 -5.76
CA ASN A 144 -11.73 -10.70 -5.72
C ASN A 144 -11.31 -11.92 -4.90
N PHE A 145 -10.09 -12.43 -5.11
CA PHE A 145 -9.55 -13.55 -4.35
C PHE A 145 -9.43 -13.22 -2.86
N ALA A 146 -8.93 -12.02 -2.52
CA ALA A 146 -8.84 -11.56 -1.14
C ALA A 146 -10.22 -11.47 -0.46
N SER A 147 -11.24 -11.01 -1.18
CA SER A 147 -12.62 -10.94 -0.69
C SER A 147 -13.21 -12.35 -0.49
N LEU A 148 -13.13 -13.21 -1.50
CA LEU A 148 -13.61 -14.60 -1.47
C LEU A 148 -13.05 -15.36 -0.27
N HIS A 149 -11.75 -15.21 -0.02
CA HIS A 149 -11.07 -15.88 1.07
C HIS A 149 -11.03 -15.07 2.37
N ARG A 150 -11.66 -13.89 2.46
CA ARG A 150 -11.65 -13.02 3.65
C ARG A 150 -10.24 -12.81 4.19
N LEU A 151 -9.31 -12.41 3.33
CA LEU A 151 -7.91 -12.23 3.67
C LEU A 151 -7.66 -10.88 4.36
N PRO A 152 -6.73 -10.81 5.33
CA PRO A 152 -6.36 -9.56 5.99
C PRO A 152 -5.34 -8.77 5.14
N VAL A 153 -5.80 -8.20 4.03
CA VAL A 153 -4.95 -7.42 3.10
C VAL A 153 -5.36 -5.95 3.14
N LEU A 154 -4.40 -5.05 3.30
CA LEU A 154 -4.58 -3.60 3.20
C LEU A 154 -4.00 -3.12 1.86
N PHE A 155 -4.84 -2.68 0.93
CA PHE A 155 -4.38 -2.09 -0.33
C PHE A 155 -4.17 -0.58 -0.15
N VAL A 156 -2.91 -0.15 -0.14
CA VAL A 156 -2.55 1.26 0.05
C VAL A 156 -2.28 1.89 -1.30
N CYS A 157 -3.28 2.59 -1.84
CA CYS A 157 -3.25 3.14 -3.19
C CYS A 157 -2.79 4.60 -3.18
N GLU A 158 -1.58 4.82 -3.69
CA GLU A 158 -0.96 6.13 -3.79
C GLU A 158 -1.35 6.81 -5.10
N ASN A 159 -2.33 7.70 -5.03
CA ASN A 159 -2.73 8.53 -6.17
C ASN A 159 -1.96 9.85 -6.17
N ASN A 160 -1.00 9.97 -7.08
CA ASN A 160 -0.24 11.21 -7.32
C ASN A 160 -0.62 11.89 -8.66
N LEU A 161 -1.74 11.47 -9.27
CA LEU A 161 -2.32 11.95 -10.53
C LEU A 161 -1.57 11.57 -11.83
N TYR A 162 -0.44 10.88 -11.75
CA TYR A 162 0.41 10.58 -12.91
C TYR A 162 0.96 9.16 -12.86
N SER A 163 0.92 8.49 -14.01
CA SER A 163 1.74 7.30 -14.25
C SER A 163 2.86 7.67 -15.21
N VAL A 164 4.06 7.85 -14.67
CA VAL A 164 5.22 8.35 -15.43
C VAL A 164 4.89 9.69 -16.10
N TYR A 165 4.67 9.72 -17.41
CA TYR A 165 4.32 10.93 -18.18
C TYR A 165 2.82 11.05 -18.50
N SER A 166 2.02 10.05 -18.13
CA SER A 166 0.61 9.98 -18.49
C SER A 166 -0.28 10.49 -17.35
N PRO A 167 -0.91 11.69 -17.49
CA PRO A 167 -1.87 12.17 -16.50
C PRO A 167 -3.06 11.21 -16.41
N MET A 168 -3.64 11.10 -15.22
CA MET A 168 -4.76 10.19 -14.95
C MET A 168 -5.94 10.39 -15.90
N ALA A 169 -6.22 11.64 -16.30
CA ALA A 169 -7.34 11.99 -17.19
C ALA A 169 -7.29 11.40 -18.60
N VAL A 170 -6.11 11.00 -19.10
CA VAL A 170 -5.99 10.37 -20.43
C VAL A 170 -6.00 8.84 -20.37
N ARG A 171 -5.86 8.27 -19.17
CA ARG A 171 -5.83 6.82 -18.93
C ARG A 171 -7.12 6.30 -18.31
N GLN A 172 -7.88 7.16 -17.64
CA GLN A 172 -9.09 6.78 -16.93
C GLN A 172 -10.33 7.51 -17.48
N PRO A 173 -11.50 6.85 -17.47
CA PRO A 173 -12.77 7.53 -17.75
C PRO A 173 -12.99 8.74 -16.84
N ALA A 174 -13.64 9.77 -17.39
CA ALA A 174 -14.03 10.94 -16.60
C ALA A 174 -14.88 10.52 -15.40
N HIS A 175 -14.65 11.17 -14.26
CA HIS A 175 -15.36 10.94 -12.98
C HIS A 175 -15.16 9.57 -12.31
N ARG A 176 -14.24 8.71 -12.79
CA ARG A 176 -13.88 7.48 -12.08
C ARG A 176 -13.14 7.82 -10.78
N ALA A 177 -13.68 7.41 -9.64
CA ALA A 177 -12.95 7.53 -8.39
C ALA A 177 -12.11 6.26 -8.12
N VAL A 178 -10.85 6.43 -7.71
CA VAL A 178 -9.93 5.29 -7.48
C VAL A 178 -10.46 4.32 -6.42
N PHE A 179 -11.17 4.81 -5.41
CA PHE A 179 -11.77 3.95 -4.37
C PHE A 179 -12.97 3.14 -4.90
N GLU A 180 -13.71 3.63 -5.91
CA GLU A 180 -14.85 2.91 -6.50
C GLU A 180 -14.40 1.63 -7.23
N VAL A 181 -13.15 1.61 -7.70
CA VAL A 181 -12.54 0.44 -8.34
C VAL A 181 -12.51 -0.77 -7.39
N ALA A 182 -12.44 -0.51 -6.08
CA ALA A 182 -12.46 -1.54 -5.05
C ALA A 182 -13.85 -1.87 -4.51
N SER A 183 -14.86 -1.05 -4.80
CA SER A 183 -16.22 -1.27 -4.32
C SER A 183 -16.91 -2.46 -5.01
N ALA A 184 -16.49 -2.82 -6.23
CA ALA A 184 -17.06 -3.94 -6.98
C ALA A 184 -16.95 -5.31 -6.25
N PRO A 185 -15.81 -5.67 -5.62
CA PRO A 185 -15.67 -6.91 -4.83
C PRO A 185 -16.18 -6.86 -3.37
N VAL A 186 -16.97 -5.86 -2.95
CA VAL A 186 -17.47 -5.69 -1.56
C VAL A 186 -16.31 -5.53 -0.54
N ILE A 187 -15.29 -4.77 -0.92
CA ILE A 187 -14.18 -4.37 -0.06
C ILE A 187 -14.54 -3.02 0.59
N PRO A 188 -14.55 -2.88 1.93
CA PRO A 188 -14.78 -1.58 2.56
C PRO A 188 -13.60 -0.65 2.26
N PHE A 189 -13.87 0.64 2.19
CA PHE A 189 -12.85 1.63 1.82
C PHE A 189 -12.91 2.82 2.78
N SER A 190 -11.82 3.58 2.84
CA SER A 190 -11.79 4.84 3.55
C SER A 190 -11.09 5.91 2.72
N GLU A 191 -11.82 7.01 2.49
CA GLU A 191 -11.25 8.23 1.94
C GLU A 191 -10.77 9.13 3.09
N HIS A 192 -9.53 9.61 3.01
CA HIS A 192 -8.94 10.59 3.94
C HIS A 192 -8.73 10.14 5.40
N GLY A 193 -8.54 8.85 5.67
CA GLY A 193 -8.14 8.41 7.00
C GLY A 193 -7.81 6.92 7.04
N MET A 194 -6.62 6.57 7.53
CA MET A 194 -6.26 5.17 7.72
C MET A 194 -6.98 4.62 8.96
N SER A 195 -8.17 4.06 8.77
CA SER A 195 -8.83 3.25 9.79
C SER A 195 -8.64 1.77 9.45
N ILE A 196 -7.63 1.13 10.07
CA ILE A 196 -7.47 -0.32 9.99
C ILE A 196 -8.42 -0.95 11.03
N THR A 197 -9.59 -1.40 10.60
CA THR A 197 -10.50 -2.14 11.48
C THR A 197 -10.07 -3.59 11.59
N ARG A 198 -9.54 -3.98 12.75
CA ARG A 198 -9.25 -5.39 13.09
C ARG A 198 -10.55 -6.15 13.31
N SER A 199 -10.81 -7.21 12.55
CA SER A 199 -11.86 -8.17 12.87
C SER A 199 -11.41 -9.04 14.06
N PRO A 200 -12.27 -9.29 15.07
CA PRO A 200 -11.96 -10.26 16.11
C PRO A 200 -11.91 -11.69 15.52
N PRO A 201 -11.12 -12.60 16.10
CA PRO A 201 -11.06 -13.98 15.65
C PRO A 201 -12.42 -14.67 15.87
N ASN A 202 -13.04 -15.14 14.79
CA ASN A 202 -14.25 -15.97 14.73
C ASN A 202 -15.46 -15.51 15.57
N SER A 203 -16.45 -14.88 14.92
CA SER A 203 -17.85 -15.03 15.36
C SER A 203 -18.68 -15.67 14.24
N SER A 204 -19.06 -16.92 14.49
CA SER A 204 -19.89 -17.77 13.64
C SER A 204 -21.37 -17.33 13.66
N ARG A 205 -21.72 -16.20 13.05
CA ARG A 205 -23.13 -15.86 12.79
C ARG A 205 -23.33 -15.33 11.38
N ARG A 206 -24.16 -16.03 10.61
CA ARG A 206 -24.67 -15.57 9.31
C ARG A 206 -25.56 -14.34 9.54
N PRO A 207 -25.48 -13.27 8.73
CA PRO A 207 -26.42 -12.16 8.86
C PRO A 207 -27.78 -12.55 8.25
N GLU A 208 -28.83 -12.47 9.08
CA GLU A 208 -30.22 -12.42 8.64
C GLU A 208 -30.47 -11.14 7.81
N VAL A 209 -31.18 -11.29 6.69
CA VAL A 209 -31.62 -10.19 5.85
C VAL A 209 -32.96 -9.68 6.39
N VAL A 210 -32.98 -8.47 6.96
CA VAL A 210 -34.22 -7.76 7.30
C VAL A 210 -34.45 -6.66 6.24
N PRO A 211 -35.63 -6.61 5.57
CA PRO A 211 -35.89 -5.61 4.55
C PRO A 211 -36.07 -4.21 5.16
N LYS A 212 -35.50 -3.18 4.52
CA LYS A 212 -35.62 -1.76 4.91
C LYS A 212 -36.90 -1.13 4.35
N ASN A 213 -37.68 -0.49 5.22
CA ASN A 213 -38.75 0.44 4.86
C ASN A 213 -38.14 1.79 4.45
N PRO A 214 -38.65 2.50 3.42
CA PRO A 214 -38.15 3.81 3.01
C PRO A 214 -38.80 4.91 3.86
N PHE A 215 -38.18 6.10 3.89
CA PHE A 215 -38.56 7.34 4.60
C PHE A 215 -38.07 7.51 6.06
N GLY A 216 -37.33 8.61 6.28
CA GLY A 216 -37.10 9.18 7.61
C GLY A 216 -35.71 9.79 7.82
N SER A 217 -35.66 11.11 7.92
CA SER A 217 -34.51 12.01 8.12
C SER A 217 -33.73 11.78 9.43
N GLY A 218 -32.41 12.04 9.41
CA GLY A 218 -31.60 12.14 10.63
C GLY A 218 -30.09 12.03 10.39
N ILE A 219 -29.37 13.10 10.74
CA ILE A 219 -27.95 13.25 11.15
C ILE A 219 -27.05 11.99 10.96
N PRO A 220 -25.90 12.08 10.25
CA PRO A 220 -25.06 10.90 10.01
C PRO A 220 -24.54 10.33 11.34
N ARG A 221 -25.11 9.20 11.76
CA ARG A 221 -24.62 8.37 12.87
C ARG A 221 -23.29 7.73 12.47
N PRO A 222 -22.39 7.44 13.43
CA PRO A 222 -21.13 6.76 13.14
C PRO A 222 -21.41 5.42 12.44
N ILE A 223 -20.77 5.21 11.29
CA ILE A 223 -20.93 4.03 10.44
C ILE A 223 -20.62 2.79 11.29
N LYS A 224 -21.62 1.89 11.41
CA LYS A 224 -21.48 0.60 12.11
C LYS A 224 -20.54 -0.32 11.33
N ARG A 225 -19.64 -0.97 12.08
CA ARG A 225 -18.71 -2.05 11.68
C ARG A 225 -19.36 -3.05 10.70
N THR A 226 -18.69 -3.31 9.58
CA THR A 226 -18.96 -4.45 8.69
C THR A 226 -17.75 -5.39 8.67
N ASP A 227 -18.00 -6.70 8.55
CA ASP A 227 -17.08 -7.84 8.71
C ASP A 227 -15.97 -7.99 7.66
N SER A 228 -15.53 -6.90 7.04
CA SER A 228 -14.70 -6.96 5.85
C SER A 228 -13.27 -6.48 6.14
N SER A 229 -12.30 -7.39 6.01
CA SER A 229 -10.89 -7.24 6.39
C SER A 229 -9.99 -6.57 5.35
N CYS A 230 -10.58 -5.93 4.34
CA CYS A 230 -9.86 -5.37 3.21
C CYS A 230 -10.14 -3.88 3.15
N LEU A 231 -9.12 -3.02 3.16
CA LEU A 231 -9.30 -1.57 3.15
C LEU A 231 -8.48 -0.94 2.02
N ILE A 232 -9.07 -0.01 1.29
CA ILE A 232 -8.35 0.85 0.35
C ILE A 232 -8.24 2.25 0.93
N ALA A 233 -7.01 2.75 1.06
CA ALA A 233 -6.74 4.16 1.38
C ALA A 233 -6.27 4.87 0.10
N SER A 234 -6.91 6.00 -0.23
CA SER A 234 -6.53 6.86 -1.36
C SER A 234 -6.56 8.33 -0.94
N ARG A 235 -5.63 9.14 -1.48
CA ARG A 235 -5.56 10.59 -1.24
C ARG A 235 -6.26 11.31 -2.38
N LYS A 236 -7.19 12.22 -2.06
CA LYS A 236 -7.73 13.18 -3.04
C LYS A 236 -6.68 14.25 -3.31
N PRO A 237 -6.48 14.69 -4.56
CA PRO A 237 -5.63 15.84 -4.83
C PRO A 237 -6.18 17.06 -4.10
N SER A 238 -5.38 17.62 -3.20
CA SER A 238 -5.56 19.01 -2.78
C SER A 238 -5.29 19.88 -4.00
N ARG A 239 -6.24 20.75 -4.38
CA ARG A 239 -5.97 21.82 -5.35
C ARG A 239 -4.72 22.56 -4.87
N ILE A 240 -3.59 22.36 -5.54
CA ILE A 240 -2.45 23.25 -5.41
C ILE A 240 -2.91 24.53 -6.10
N ALA A 241 -3.32 25.50 -5.29
CA ALA A 241 -3.44 26.86 -5.75
C ALA A 241 -2.04 27.28 -6.18
N SER A 242 -1.92 27.62 -7.46
CA SER A 242 -0.79 28.35 -8.02
C SER A 242 -0.44 29.55 -7.15
N ALA A 243 0.82 29.64 -6.75
CA ALA A 243 1.53 30.88 -6.46
C ALA A 243 2.99 30.65 -6.88
#